data_AF-A0A1G8NZ29-F1
#
_entry.id   AF-A0A1G8NZ29-F1
#
_cell.length_a   1.000
_cell.length_b   1.000
_cell.length_c   1.000
_cell.angle_alpha   90.00
_cell.angle_beta   90.00
_cell.angle_gamma   90.00
#
_symmetry.space_group_name_H-M   'P 1'
#
loop_
_entity.id
_entity.type
_entity.pdbx_description
1 polymer ?
#
loop_
_entity_poly.entity_id
_entity_poly.type
_entity_poly.pdbx_seq_one_letter_code
_entity_poly.pdbx_strand_id
1 'polypeptide(L)' 'MGKGINTALGDAVNLAFRIEGLTRKLDKPMLVSAQFVEHWPEGRQYFKSCGYHEVKGRAEMIEVFSLE' A
#
# COMPACT_ATOMS: atom_id res chain seq x y z
N MET A 1 26.24 7.19 -25.52
CA MET A 1 24.80 7.16 -25.19
C MET A 1 24.68 6.58 -23.80
N GLY A 2 24.31 7.38 -22.80
CA GLY A 2 24.20 6.93 -21.41
C GLY A 2 23.07 5.91 -21.27
N LYS A 3 23.34 4.77 -20.62
CA LYS A 3 22.33 3.76 -20.27
C LYS A 3 21.25 4.45 -19.43
N GLY A 4 20.06 4.65 -20.00
CA GLY A 4 18.91 5.14 -19.23
C GLY A 4 18.58 4.14 -18.12
N ILE A 5 18.31 4.64 -16.91
CA ILE A 5 17.86 3.81 -15.79
C ILE A 5 16.35 3.58 -15.97
N ASN A 6 15.93 2.32 -16.07
CA ASN A 6 14.52 1.96 -16.04
C ASN A 6 14.04 2.02 -14.58
N THR A 7 13.10 2.92 -14.31
CA THR A 7 12.50 3.09 -12.97
C THR A 7 11.01 3.37 -13.08
N ALA A 8 10.25 2.96 -12.07
CA ALA A 8 8.82 3.26 -11.98
C ALA A 8 8.61 4.62 -11.29
N LEU A 9 7.78 5.47 -11.88
CA LEU A 9 7.40 6.76 -11.34
C LEU A 9 5.88 6.90 -11.34
N GLY A 10 5.30 7.34 -10.24
CA GLY A 10 3.86 7.57 -10.17
C GLY A 10 3.29 7.57 -8.75
N ASP A 11 2.00 7.85 -8.66
CA ASP A 11 1.27 7.90 -7.40
C ASP A 11 1.23 6.52 -6.69
N ALA A 12 1.07 5.43 -7.44
CA ALA A 12 1.06 4.08 -6.89
C ALA A 12 2.36 3.72 -6.16
N VAL A 13 3.54 4.06 -6.73
CA VAL A 13 4.82 3.79 -6.07
C VAL A 13 5.03 4.66 -4.83
N ASN A 14 4.57 5.91 -4.87
CA ASN A 14 4.59 6.80 -3.71
C ASN A 14 3.68 6.28 -2.59
N LEU A 15 2.49 5.78 -2.93
CA LEU A 15 1.57 5.21 -1.96
C LEU A 15 2.15 3.95 -1.32
N ALA A 16 2.70 3.03 -2.13
CA ALA A 16 3.33 1.81 -1.64
C ALA A 16 4.45 2.11 -0.62
N PHE A 17 5.32 3.07 -0.94
CA PHE A 17 6.38 3.52 -0.02
C PHE A 17 5.83 4.05 1.30
N ARG A 18 4.73 4.82 1.25
CA ARG A 18 4.15 5.38 2.48
C ARG A 18 3.41 4.32 3.31
N ILE A 19 2.76 3.34 2.67
CA ILE A 19 2.11 2.22 3.35
C ILE A 19 3.16 1.32 4.02
N GLU A 20 4.32 1.11 3.39
CA GLU A 20 5.44 0.38 4.00
C GLU A 20 5.82 0.98 5.35
N GLY A 21 5.89 2.31 5.46
CA GLY A 21 6.16 3.00 6.73
C GLY A 21 5.12 2.73 7.83
N LEU A 22 3.90 2.30 7.51
CA LEU A 22 2.87 1.95 8.49
C LEU A 22 3.08 0.56 9.11
N THR A 23 3.86 -0.32 8.48
CA THR A 23 4.08 -1.70 8.95
C THR A 23 4.55 -1.74 10.40
N ARG A 24 5.52 -0.90 10.76
CA ARG A 24 6.04 -0.76 12.14
C ARG A 24 5.01 -0.22 13.12
N LYS A 25 4.18 0.74 12.69
CA LYS A 25 3.17 1.37 13.54
C LYS A 25 2.03 0.40 13.86
N LEU A 26 1.68 -0.45 12.90
CA LEU A 26 0.57 -1.39 13.00
C LEU A 26 0.99 -2.79 13.44
N ASP A 27 2.29 -3.02 13.65
CA ASP A 27 2.88 -4.31 13.98
C ASP A 27 2.47 -5.41 12.99
N LYS A 28 2.55 -5.09 11.68
CA LYS A 28 2.19 -6.00 10.58
C LYS A 28 3.38 -6.15 9.64
N PRO A 29 3.75 -7.39 9.25
CA PRO A 29 4.89 -7.62 8.35
C PRO A 29 4.62 -7.20 6.90
N MET A 30 3.35 -7.12 6.51
CA MET A 30 2.94 -6.71 5.17
C MET A 30 1.61 -5.96 5.22
N LEU A 31 1.53 -4.89 4.44
CA LEU A 31 0.31 -4.12 4.24
C LEU A 31 0.06 -3.91 2.74
N VAL A 32 -1.20 -3.95 2.35
CA VAL A 32 -1.67 -3.62 1.00
C VAL A 32 -2.76 -2.56 1.04
N SER A 33 -2.95 -1.82 -0.04
CA SER A 33 -4.03 -0.83 -0.14
C SER A 33 -5.40 -1.49 -0.37
N ALA A 34 -6.47 -0.77 -0.04
CA ALA A 34 -7.83 -1.17 -0.43
C ALA A 34 -7.95 -1.46 -1.93
N GLN A 35 -7.35 -0.61 -2.77
CA GLN A 35 -7.38 -0.76 -4.23
C GLN A 35 -6.77 -2.10 -4.67
N PHE A 36 -5.69 -2.56 -4.04
CA PHE A 36 -5.09 -3.86 -4.35
C PHE A 36 -6.06 -5.01 -4.09
N VAL A 37 -6.75 -4.99 -2.94
CA VAL A 37 -7.74 -6.01 -2.56
C VAL A 37 -8.98 -5.97 -3.46
N GLU A 38 -9.44 -4.77 -3.83
CA GLU A 38 -10.59 -4.57 -4.74
C GLU A 38 -10.34 -5.17 -6.13
N HIS A 39 -9.11 -5.06 -6.64
CA HIS A 39 -8.72 -5.58 -7.95
C HIS A 39 -8.28 -7.05 -7.91
N TRP A 40 -8.30 -7.70 -6.74
CA TRP A 40 -8.04 -9.14 -6.60
C TRP A 40 -9.13 -9.83 -5.74
N PRO A 41 -10.33 -10.05 -6.30
CA PRO A 41 -11.48 -10.57 -5.55
C PRO A 41 -11.23 -11.92 -4.88
N GLU A 42 -10.52 -12.84 -5.55
CA GLU A 42 -10.21 -14.16 -5.03
C GLU A 42 -9.25 -14.09 -3.84
N GLY A 43 -8.36 -13.10 -3.84
CA GLY A 43 -7.38 -12.87 -2.78
C GLY A 43 -7.97 -12.22 -1.54
N ARG A 44 -9.12 -11.55 -1.66
CA ARG A 44 -9.74 -10.78 -0.57
C ARG A 44 -9.93 -11.57 0.72
N GLN A 45 -10.17 -12.87 0.61
CA GLN A 45 -10.34 -13.77 1.76
C GLN A 45 -9.08 -13.89 2.66
N TYR A 46 -7.90 -13.62 2.12
CA TYR A 46 -6.63 -13.69 2.84
C TYR A 46 -6.26 -12.37 3.54
N PHE A 47 -7.07 -11.32 3.36
CA PHE A 47 -6.75 -9.99 3.85
C PHE A 47 -7.75 -9.51 4.87
N LYS A 48 -7.24 -8.89 5.93
CA LYS A 48 -8.06 -8.22 6.96
C LYS A 48 -7.74 -6.74 7.03
N SER A 49 -8.79 -5.93 7.12
CA SER A 49 -8.65 -4.49 7.28
C SER A 49 -7.92 -4.17 8.59
N CYS A 50 -6.92 -3.29 8.48
CA CYS A 50 -6.22 -2.67 9.60
C CYS A 50 -6.70 -1.22 9.83
N GLY A 51 -7.83 -0.85 9.24
CA GLY A 51 -8.45 0.48 9.35
C GLY A 51 -7.84 1.54 8.43
N TYR A 52 -8.32 2.77 8.62
CA TYR A 52 -7.96 3.95 7.84
C TYR A 52 -6.82 4.71 8.51
N HIS A 53 -5.81 5.10 7.73
CA HIS A 53 -4.61 5.80 8.22
C HIS A 53 -4.30 7.03 7.40
N GLU A 54 -3.80 8.06 8.08
CA GLU A 54 -3.28 9.25 7.41
C GLU A 54 -1.96 8.90 6.73
N VAL A 55 -1.83 9.34 5.48
CA VAL A 55 -0.65 9.09 4.68
C VAL A 55 -0.14 10.42 4.15
N LYS A 56 1.06 10.83 4.56
CA LYS A 56 1.64 12.15 4.24
C LYS A 56 1.50 12.45 2.76
N GLY A 57 0.89 13.57 2.40
CA GLY A 57 0.71 14.00 1.01
C GLY A 57 -0.51 13.40 0.32
N ARG A 58 -1.51 12.93 1.08
CA ARG A 58 -2.89 12.73 0.65
C ARG A 58 -3.82 13.43 1.62
N ALA A 59 -4.91 14.00 1.10
CA ALA A 59 -5.94 14.61 1.94
C ALA A 59 -6.87 13.55 2.57
N GLU A 60 -7.04 12.43 1.88
CA GLU A 60 -7.91 11.34 2.31
C GLU A 60 -7.14 10.30 3.13
N MET A 61 -7.81 9.74 4.13
CA MET A 61 -7.33 8.59 4.88
C MET A 61 -7.39 7.35 3.99
N ILE A 62 -6.34 6.52 4.03
CA ILE A 62 -6.25 5.31 3.21
C ILE A 62 -6.49 4.09 4.09
N GLU A 63 -7.40 3.22 3.66
CA GLU A 63 -7.58 1.91 4.27
C GLU A 63 -6.47 0.96 3.82
N VAL A 64 -5.88 0.25 4.78
CA VAL A 64 -4.83 -0.75 4.54
C VAL A 64 -5.22 -2.10 5.12
N PHE A 65 -4.71 -3.16 4.50
CA PHE A 65 -5.05 -4.54 4.84
C PHE A 65 -3.78 -5.34 5.11
N SER A 66 -3.82 -6.28 6.04
CA SER A 66 -2.74 -7.25 6.29
C SER A 66 -3.16 -8.64 5.84
N LEU A 67 -2.19 -9.45 5.42
CA LEU A 67 -2.39 -10.89 5.22
C LEU A 67 -2.63 -11.58 6.57
N GLU A 68 -3.67 -12.40 6.66
CA GLU A 68 -3.99 -13.26 7.81
C GLU A 68 -4.28 -14.70 7.39
#